data_AF-A0A392PLP3-F1
#
_entry.id   AF-A0A392PLP3-F1
#
_cell.length_a   1.000
_cell.length_b   1.000
_cell.length_c   1.000
_cell.angle_alpha   90.00
_cell.angle_beta   90.00
_cell.angle_gamma   90.00
#
_symmetry.space_group_name_H-M   'P 1'
#
loop_
_entity.id
_entity.type
_entity.pdbx_description
1 polymer ?
#
loop_
_entity_poly.entity_id
_entity_poly.type
_entity_poly.pdbx_seq_one_letter_code
_entity_poly.pdbx_strand_id
1 'polypeptide(L)'
;PSAKWIQNLSGMRPKLEKLSQQIDRILENIINDHKDIRLRRAKEGVTDAEEDLIDCLLKFEDSGSDKYFHLTTDNIKAIILVCN
;
A
#
# COMPACT_ATOMS: atom_id res chain seq x y z
N PRO A 1 -22.74 -13.38 36.17
CA PRO A 1 -23.18 -12.65 34.95
C PRO A 1 -22.17 -12.84 33.80
N SER A 2 -22.57 -13.45 32.67
CA SER A 2 -21.66 -13.70 31.54
C SER A 2 -21.55 -12.47 30.63
N ALA A 3 -20.33 -11.99 30.38
CA ALA A 3 -20.03 -10.91 29.45
C ALA A 3 -20.18 -11.36 27.97
N LYS A 4 -21.43 -11.58 27.53
CA LYS A 4 -21.75 -12.05 26.16
C LYS A 4 -21.15 -11.18 25.04
N TRP A 5 -20.85 -9.90 25.31
CA TRP A 5 -20.17 -9.01 24.38
C TRP A 5 -18.73 -9.46 24.03
N ILE A 6 -18.02 -10.09 24.98
CA ILE A 6 -16.67 -10.64 24.75
C ILE A 6 -16.71 -11.80 23.74
N GLN A 7 -17.77 -12.63 23.81
CA GLN A 7 -17.96 -13.73 22.86
C GLN A 7 -18.26 -13.22 21.45
N ASN A 8 -19.04 -12.13 21.31
CA ASN A 8 -19.29 -11.50 20.01
C ASN A 8 -18.01 -10.89 19.42
N LEU A 9 -17.19 -10.21 20.24
CA LEU A 9 -15.89 -9.70 19.80
C LEU A 9 -14.93 -10.83 19.38
N SER A 10 -14.98 -11.99 20.04
CA SER A 10 -14.18 -13.16 19.68
C SER A 10 -14.49 -13.67 18.27
N GLY A 11 -15.74 -13.58 17.80
CA GLY A 11 -16.12 -13.95 16.44
C GLY A 11 -15.87 -12.86 15.38
N MET A 12 -15.84 -11.58 15.78
CA MET A 12 -15.61 -10.45 14.89
C MET A 12 -14.13 -10.22 14.59
N ARG A 13 -13.25 -10.43 15.58
CA ARG A 13 -11.80 -10.23 15.42
C ARG A 13 -11.20 -11.03 14.25
N PRO A 14 -11.43 -12.34 14.11
CA PRO A 14 -10.88 -13.11 13.00
C PRO A 14 -11.43 -12.68 11.63
N LYS A 15 -12.67 -12.16 11.58
CA LYS A 15 -13.24 -11.63 10.34
C LYS A 15 -12.56 -10.32 9.95
N LEU A 16 -12.32 -9.42 10.91
CA LEU A 16 -11.62 -8.17 10.68
C LEU A 16 -10.16 -8.40 10.25
N GLU A 17 -9.47 -9.35 10.87
CA GLU A 17 -8.10 -9.75 10.48
C GLU A 17 -8.06 -10.28 9.04
N LYS A 18 -9.01 -11.14 8.66
CA LYS A 18 -9.12 -11.63 7.28
C LYS A 18 -9.36 -10.51 6.28
N LEU A 19 -10.24 -9.56 6.59
CA LEU A 19 -10.49 -8.40 5.74
C LEU A 19 -9.24 -7.52 5.60
N SER A 20 -8.55 -7.26 6.72
CA SER A 20 -7.29 -6.52 6.73
C SER A 20 -6.24 -7.18 5.83
N GLN A 21 -6.06 -8.51 5.94
CA GLN A 21 -5.15 -9.26 5.08
C GLN A 21 -5.54 -9.22 3.60
N GLN A 22 -6.83 -9.22 3.29
CA GLN A 22 -7.31 -9.11 1.91
C GLN A 22 -7.02 -7.72 1.33
N ILE A 23 -7.30 -6.66 2.08
CA ILE A 23 -6.99 -5.28 1.69
C ILE A 23 -5.48 -5.12 1.50
N ASP A 24 -4.68 -5.60 2.44
CA ASP A 24 -3.22 -5.54 2.37
C ASP A 24 -2.68 -6.18 1.08
N ARG A 25 -3.18 -7.37 0.72
CA ARG A 25 -2.81 -8.05 -0.54
C ARG A 25 -3.23 -7.27 -1.78
N ILE A 26 -4.41 -6.66 -1.78
CA ILE A 26 -4.89 -5.85 -2.90
C ILE A 26 -3.97 -4.64 -3.08
N LEU A 27 -3.67 -3.92 -2.01
CA LEU A 27 -2.81 -2.74 -2.05
C LEU A 27 -1.37 -3.10 -2.45
N GLU A 28 -0.85 -4.22 -1.95
CA GLU A 28 0.46 -4.74 -2.34
C GLU A 28 0.52 -5.05 -3.84
N ASN A 29 -0.49 -5.71 -4.40
CA ASN A 29 -0.55 -5.99 -5.84
C ASN A 29 -0.60 -4.70 -6.66
N ILE A 30 -1.43 -3.73 -6.27
CA ILE A 30 -1.51 -2.43 -6.95
C ILE A 30 -0.14 -1.74 -6.94
N ILE A 31 0.54 -1.69 -5.79
CA ILE A 31 1.86 -1.08 -5.68
C ILE A 31 2.88 -1.79 -6.58
N ASN A 32 2.89 -3.11 -6.59
CA ASN A 32 3.82 -3.90 -7.40
C ASN A 32 3.58 -3.73 -8.90
N ASP A 33 2.32 -3.63 -9.35
CA ASP A 33 1.99 -3.34 -10.74
C ASP A 33 2.59 -2.00 -11.19
N HIS A 34 2.52 -0.96 -10.34
CA HIS A 34 3.12 0.35 -10.64
C HIS A 34 4.64 0.28 -10.66
N LYS A 35 5.28 -0.45 -9.74
CA LYS A 35 6.73 -0.69 -9.75
C LYS A 35 7.17 -1.36 -11.05
N ASP A 36 6.45 -2.38 -11.49
CA ASP A 36 6.75 -3.11 -12.73
C ASP A 36 6.59 -2.22 -13.97
N ILE A 37 5.52 -1.43 -14.04
CA ILE A 37 5.30 -0.48 -15.12
C ILE A 37 6.42 0.56 -15.17
N ARG A 38 6.79 1.16 -14.02
CA ARG A 38 7.90 2.12 -13.94
C ARG A 38 9.23 1.50 -14.37
N LEU A 39 9.52 0.27 -13.96
CA LEU A 39 10.72 -0.45 -14.36
C LEU A 39 10.76 -0.70 -15.88
N ARG A 40 9.62 -1.06 -16.49
CA ARG A 40 9.51 -1.24 -17.94
C ARG A 40 9.73 0.08 -18.69
N ARG A 41 9.04 1.16 -18.27
CA ARG A 41 9.21 2.51 -18.83
C ARG A 41 10.67 2.97 -18.78
N ALA A 42 11.35 2.75 -17.65
CA ALA A 42 12.76 3.09 -17.48
C ALA A 42 13.66 2.31 -18.45
N LYS A 43 13.40 1.01 -18.66
CA LYS A 43 14.14 0.18 -19.63
C LYS A 43 13.90 0.61 -21.09
N GLU A 44 12.69 1.06 -21.39
CA GLU A 44 12.29 1.53 -22.73
C GLU A 44 12.69 3.00 -22.98
N GLY A 45 13.24 3.70 -21.99
CA GLY A 45 13.63 5.11 -22.10
C GLY A 45 12.45 6.07 -22.19
N VAL A 46 11.25 5.65 -21.75
CA VAL A 46 10.06 6.50 -21.75
C VAL A 46 10.12 7.47 -20.58
N THR A 47 10.39 8.74 -20.86
CA THR A 47 10.56 9.79 -19.84
C THR A 47 9.31 10.65 -19.63
N ASP A 48 8.35 10.60 -20.54
CA ASP A 48 7.19 11.52 -20.60
C ASP A 48 5.85 10.80 -20.33
N ALA A 49 5.91 9.68 -19.60
CA ALA A 49 4.71 8.97 -19.17
C ALA A 49 4.00 9.77 -18.08
N GLU A 50 2.67 9.85 -18.16
CA GLU A 50 1.84 10.41 -17.09
C GLU A 50 2.07 9.64 -15.80
N GLU A 51 2.41 10.37 -14.74
CA GLU A 51 2.61 9.84 -13.39
C GLU A 51 1.36 10.09 -12.55
N ASP A 52 0.90 9.08 -11.84
CA ASP A 52 -0.19 9.21 -10.89
C ASP A 52 0.30 9.37 -9.43
N LEU A 53 -0.65 9.37 -8.49
CA LEU A 53 -0.35 9.49 -7.06
C LEU A 53 0.60 8.38 -6.58
N ILE A 54 0.44 7.15 -7.06
CA ILE A 54 1.21 5.99 -6.62
C ILE A 54 2.65 6.11 -7.16
N ASP A 55 2.81 6.50 -8.42
CA ASP A 55 4.11 6.81 -9.01
C ASP A 55 4.85 7.91 -8.23
N CYS A 56 4.13 8.96 -7.81
CA CYS A 56 4.65 10.04 -6.98
C CYS A 56 5.14 9.54 -5.60
N LEU A 57 4.31 8.75 -4.90
CA LEU A 57 4.63 8.22 -3.57
C LEU A 57 5.85 7.28 -3.62
N LEU A 58 5.89 6.40 -4.63
CA LEU A 58 6.99 5.45 -4.81
C LEU A 58 8.34 6.10 -5.08
N LYS A 59 8.39 7.37 -5.51
CA LYS A 59 9.67 8.11 -5.54
C LYS A 59 10.28 8.18 -4.14
N PHE A 60 9.48 8.34 -3.08
CA PHE A 60 9.95 8.49 -1.71
C PHE A 60 10.16 7.15 -0.97
N GLU A 61 9.87 6.02 -1.61
CA GLU A 61 10.13 4.69 -1.04
C GLU A 61 11.63 4.33 -1.08
N ASP A 62 12.35 4.78 -2.12
CA ASP A 62 13.74 4.39 -2.31
C ASP A 62 14.70 5.16 -1.38
N SER A 63 15.72 4.44 -0.90
CA SER A 63 16.70 4.88 0.11
C SER A 63 17.97 5.48 -0.50
N GLY A 64 17.99 5.66 -1.83
CA GLY A 64 19.06 6.36 -2.54
C GLY A 64 19.19 7.80 -2.08
N SER A 65 20.28 8.06 -1.35
CA SER A 65 20.79 9.33 -0.81
C SER A 65 20.29 10.60 -1.50
N ASP A 66 19.48 11.39 -0.75
CA ASP A 66 19.26 12.86 -0.82
C ASP A 66 17.85 13.29 -0.36
N LYS A 67 17.04 12.40 0.22
CA LYS A 67 15.70 12.74 0.70
C LYS A 67 15.69 12.98 2.21
N TYR A 68 15.03 14.07 2.61
CA TYR A 68 14.82 14.41 4.03
C TYR A 68 13.92 13.42 4.78
N PHE A 69 13.12 12.63 4.05
CA PHE A 69 12.27 11.57 4.59
C PHE A 69 12.08 10.43 3.59
N HIS A 70 11.71 9.26 4.10
CA HIS A 70 11.39 8.08 3.31
C HIS A 70 10.01 7.55 3.70
N LEU A 71 9.27 7.03 2.73
CA LEU A 71 8.00 6.34 2.94
C LEU A 71 8.23 4.84 2.99
N THR A 72 7.67 4.16 3.98
CA THR A 72 7.57 2.70 3.93
C THR A 72 6.42 2.28 3.02
N THR A 73 6.44 1.04 2.54
CA THR A 73 5.31 0.47 1.79
C THR A 73 4.01 0.57 2.59
N ASP A 74 4.05 0.41 3.93
CA ASP A 74 2.88 0.58 4.79
C ASP A 74 2.37 2.03 4.81
N ASN A 75 3.25 3.04 4.77
CA ASN A 75 2.83 4.43 4.64
C ASN A 75 2.11 4.68 3.31
N ILE A 76 2.63 4.10 2.22
CA ILE A 76 2.02 4.20 0.89
C ILE A 76 0.65 3.53 0.87
N LYS A 77 0.55 2.30 1.40
CA LYS A 77 -0.73 1.57 1.56
C LYS A 77 -1.75 2.39 2.35
N ALA A 78 -1.34 3.01 3.46
CA ALA A 78 -2.22 3.84 4.27
C ALA A 78 -2.73 5.07 3.51
N ILE A 79 -1.87 5.74 2.73
CA ILE A 79 -2.29 6.88 1.91
C ILE A 79 -3.27 6.44 0.82
N ILE A 80 -2.98 5.35 0.10
CA ILE A 80 -3.88 4.82 -0.95
C ILE A 80 -5.25 4.46 -0.35
N LEU A 81 -5.28 3.86 0.84
CA LEU A 81 -6.51 3.46 1.52
C LEU A 81 -7.35 4.66 2.00
N VAL A 82 -6.73 5.79 2.32
CA VAL A 82 -7.42 7.01 2.76
C VAL A 82 -7.88 7.87 1.58
N CYS A 83 -7.11 7.88 0.49
CA CYS A 83 -7.37 8.72 -0.69
C CYS A 83 -8.30 8.07 -1.73
N ASN A 84 -8.62 6.77 -1.62
CA ASN A 84 -9.59 6.07 -2.47
C ASN A 84 -10.93 5.84 -1.76
#